data_AF-W4RU30-F1
#
_entry.id   AF-W4RU30-F1
#
_cell.length_a   1.000
_cell.length_b   1.000
_cell.length_c   1.000
_cell.angle_alpha   90.00
_cell.angle_beta   90.00
_cell.angle_gamma   90.00
#
_symmetry.space_group_name_H-M   'P 1'
#
loop_
_entity.id
_entity.type
_entity.pdbx_description
1 polymer ?
#
loop_
_entity_poly.entity_id
_entity_poly.type
_entity_poly.pdbx_seq_one_letter_code
_entity_poly.pdbx_strand_id
1 'polypeptide(L)' 'MFRIGQGFDVHQLTEGRPLIIGGIMIPYEKGLLGHSDADVLLHTVADACLGQ' A
#
# COMPACT_ATOMS: atom_id res chain seq x y z
N MET A 1 -26.77 -3.50 -11.01
CA MET A 1 -25.84 -4.64 -11.09
C MET A 1 -24.68 -4.36 -10.15
N PHE A 2 -24.42 -5.25 -9.20
CA PHE A 2 -23.25 -5.12 -8.31
C PHE A 2 -22.05 -5.83 -8.94
N ARG A 3 -20.85 -5.28 -8.73
CA ARG A 3 -19.58 -5.92 -9.10
C ARG A 3 -18.73 -6.06 -7.85
N ILE A 4 -17.86 -7.07 -7.85
CA ILE A 4 -16.85 -7.28 -6.83
C ILE A 4 -15.47 -7.17 -7.47
N GLY A 5 -14.48 -6.77 -6.67
CA GLY A 5 -13.09 -6.75 -7.05
C GLY A 5 -12.22 -7.20 -5.88
N GLN A 6 -10.99 -7.57 -6.19
CA GLN A 6 -9.99 -8.07 -5.25
C GLN A 6 -8.69 -7.32 -5.51
N GLY A 7 -7.86 -7.15 -4.49
CA GLY A 7 -6.52 -6.62 -4.69
C GLY A 7 -5.53 -7.32 -3.78
N PHE A 8 -4.27 -7.32 -4.20
CA PHE A 8 -3.15 -7.82 -3.43
C PHE A 8 -1.92 -6.99 -3.79
N ASP A 9 -1.25 -6.45 -2.78
CA ASP A 9 0.03 -5.77 -2.96
C ASP A 9 1.00 -6.15 -1.84
N VAL A 10 2.30 -6.05 -2.11
CA VAL A 10 3.36 -6.32 -1.13
C VAL A 10 4.57 -5.42 -1.38
N HIS A 11 5.07 -4.83 -0.30
CA HIS A 11 6.28 -4.02 -0.31
C HIS A 11 7.27 -4.51 0.75
N GLN A 12 8.56 -4.43 0.44
CA GLN A 12 9.63 -4.77 1.37
C GLN A 12 9.77 -3.66 2.44
N LEU A 13 9.96 -4.04 3.70
CA LEU A 13 10.37 -3.10 4.75
C LEU A 13 11.86 -2.79 4.65
N THR A 14 12.21 -1.50 4.64
CA THR A 14 13.59 -1.01 4.58
C THR A 14 13.82 0.15 5.54
N GLU A 15 15.06 0.34 5.97
CA GLU A 15 15.47 1.49 6.77
C GLU A 15 15.49 2.78 5.93
N GLY A 16 15.40 3.93 6.60
CA GLY A 16 15.52 5.25 5.96
C GLY A 16 14.30 5.70 5.16
N ARG A 17 13.13 5.07 5.34
CA ARG A 17 11.88 5.46 4.71
C ARG A 17 10.76 5.61 5.74
N PRO A 18 9.79 6.51 5.51
CA PRO A 18 8.60 6.59 6.35
C PRO A 18 7.71 5.36 6.15
N LEU A 19 7.10 4.87 7.22
CA LEU A 19 6.01 3.89 7.13
C LEU A 19 4.70 4.63 6.89
N ILE A 20 4.14 4.48 5.69
CA ILE A 20 2.83 5.04 5.32
C ILE A 20 1.91 3.88 4.96
N ILE A 21 0.79 3.77 5.67
CA ILE A 21 -0.24 2.77 5.42
C ILE A 21 -1.61 3.44 5.54
N GLY A 22 -2.45 3.32 4.50
CA GLY A 22 -3.78 3.96 4.46
C GLY A 22 -3.74 5.50 4.44
N GLY A 23 -2.68 6.09 3.89
CA GLY A 23 -2.43 7.53 3.89
C GLY A 23 -1.95 8.08 5.23
N ILE A 24 -1.70 7.21 6.22
CA ILE A 24 -1.29 7.61 7.56
C ILE A 24 0.18 7.25 7.77
N MET A 25 0.96 8.25 8.20
CA MET A 25 2.34 8.03 8.63
C MET A 25 2.33 7.42 10.03
N ILE A 26 2.93 6.23 10.15
CA ILE A 26 3.02 5.46 11.40
C ILE A 26 4.44 5.59 11.95
N PRO A 27 4.63 6.01 13.22
CA PRO A 27 5.96 6.04 13.83
C PRO A 27 6.57 4.63 13.92
N TYR A 28 7.59 4.36 13.12
CA TYR A 28 8.28 3.08 13.04
C TYR A 28 9.70 3.23 12.48
N GLU A 29 10.61 2.32 12.81
CA GLU A 29 12.03 2.37 12.42
C GLU A 29 12.29 2.06 10.93
N LYS A 30 11.32 1.47 10.24
CA LYS A 30 11.40 1.09 8.82
C LYS A 30 10.16 1.57 8.07
N GLY A 31 10.30 1.77 6.77
CA GLY A 31 9.22 2.13 5.85
C GLY A 31 9.12 1.17 4.69
N LEU A 32 8.08 1.34 3.86
CA LEU A 32 7.84 0.51 2.69
C LEU A 32 8.69 0.99 1.50
N LEU A 33 9.38 0.06 0.84
CA LEU A 33 10.19 0.32 -0.35
C LEU A 33 9.31 0.29 -1.60
N GLY A 34 9.29 1.40 -2.35
CA GLY A 34 8.63 1.48 -3.63
C GLY A 34 8.98 2.77 -4.37
N HIS A 35 8.51 2.87 -5.61
CA HIS A 35 8.67 4.06 -6.44
C HIS A 35 7.74 5.21 -5.96
N SER A 36 6.53 4.88 -5.54
CA SER A 36 5.62 5.79 -4.82
C SER A 36 6.03 5.92 -3.34
N ASP A 37 5.14 6.47 -2.51
CA ASP A 37 5.20 6.35 -1.05
C ASP A 37 5.12 4.90 -0.55
N ALA A 38 4.78 3.96 -1.43
CA ALA A 38 4.70 2.52 -1.20
C ALA A 38 3.61 2.12 -0.20
N ASP A 39 2.50 2.88 -0.17
CA ASP A 39 1.34 2.55 0.65
C ASP A 39 0.63 1.29 0.14
N VAL A 40 1.01 0.15 0.72
CA VAL A 40 0.51 -1.16 0.34
C VAL A 40 -1.01 -1.29 0.50
N LEU A 41 -1.65 -0.56 1.44
CA LEU A 41 -3.09 -0.62 1.63
C LEU A 41 -3.82 0.11 0.51
N LEU A 42 -3.37 1.32 0.16
CA LEU A 42 -4.00 2.10 -0.90
C LEU A 42 -3.77 1.49 -2.28
N HIS A 43 -2.60 0.89 -2.54
CA HIS A 43 -2.39 0.08 -3.74
C HIS A 43 -3.34 -1.13 -3.79
N THR A 44 -3.46 -1.89 -2.70
CA THR A 44 -4.38 -3.04 -2.61
C THR A 44 -5.84 -2.61 -2.88
N VAL A 45 -6.27 -1.47 -2.34
CA VAL A 45 -7.61 -0.91 -2.61
C VAL A 45 -7.75 -0.47 -4.06
N ALA A 46 -6.73 0.16 -4.64
CA ALA A 46 -6.74 0.57 -6.04
C ALA A 46 -6.88 -0.63 -6.98
N ASP A 47 -6.15 -1.72 -6.74
CA ASP A 47 -6.29 -2.97 -7.50
C ASP A 47 -7.71 -3.54 -7.39
N ALA A 48 -8.29 -3.57 -6.18
CA ALA A 48 -9.67 -4.02 -5.97
C ALA A 48 -10.70 -3.15 -6.71
N CYS A 49 -10.47 -1.84 -6.81
CA CYS A 49 -11.35 -0.93 -7.55
C CYS A 49 -11.20 -1.07 -9.07
N LEU A 50 -9.99 -1.30 -9.57
CA LEU A 50 -9.69 -1.44 -11.00
C LEU A 50 -10.00 -2.84 -11.53
N GLY A 51 -10.10 -3.84 -10.65
CA GLY A 51 -10.44 -5.22 -10.96
C GLY A 51 -9.24 -6.05 -11.42
N GLN A 52 -8.06 -5.78 -10.86
CA GLN A 52 -6.87 -6.63 -11.05
C GLN A 52 -7.02 -7.99 -10.34
#